data_AF-A0A7L2R3C5-F1
#
_entry.id   AF-A0A7L2R3C5-F1
#
_cell.length_a   1.000
_cell.length_b   1.000
_cell.length_c   1.000
_cell.angle_alpha   90.00
_cell.angle_beta   90.00
_cell.angle_gamma   90.00
#
_symmetry.space_group_name_H-M   'P 1'
#
loop_
_entity.id
_entity.type
_entity.pdbx_description
1 polymer ?
#
loop_
_entity_poly.entity_id
_entity_poly.type
_entity_poly.pdbx_seq_one_letter_code
_entity_poly.pdbx_strand_id
1 'polypeptide(L)'
;YAWDANEEYLFKAMVAFAMRRYSSKSTTQISNVLLCNVTDRVSFWFVVTDSSKNVTTVPGSEVEAAIRMNRNRINNAFLLTDKTLQFLKITSTLSPPVEPSTPVWLIVFGVVLCLIVAGIVFLVVSGIQKHKK
;
A
#
# COMPACT_ATOMS: atom_id res chain seq x y z
N TYR A 1 6.02 -1.04 -16.94
CA TYR A 1 5.23 -1.28 -18.15
C TYR A 1 5.02 0.05 -18.85
N ALA A 2 4.59 0.05 -20.11
CA ALA A 2 4.31 1.27 -20.86
C ALA A 2 2.90 1.77 -20.51
N TRP A 3 2.75 3.09 -20.35
CA TRP A 3 1.44 3.70 -20.14
C TRP A 3 0.79 3.99 -21.50
N ASP A 4 -0.19 3.17 -21.87
CA ASP A 4 -0.90 3.26 -23.14
C ASP A 4 -2.41 3.52 -22.94
N ALA A 5 -3.17 3.53 -24.03
CA ALA A 5 -4.61 3.75 -23.98
C ALA A 5 -5.37 2.69 -23.16
N ASN A 6 -4.81 1.47 -23.03
CA ASN A 6 -5.40 0.41 -22.22
C ASN A 6 -5.21 0.70 -20.72
N GLU A 7 -4.01 1.16 -20.34
CA GLU A 7 -3.72 1.60 -18.96
C GLU A 7 -4.54 2.84 -18.58
N GLU A 8 -4.71 3.78 -19.50
CA GLU A 8 -5.63 4.92 -19.29
C GLU A 8 -7.08 4.47 -19.08
N TYR A 9 -7.55 3.51 -19.89
CA TYR A 9 -8.88 2.95 -19.74
C TYR A 9 -9.03 2.24 -18.38
N LEU A 10 -8.05 1.42 -18.00
CA LEU A 10 -8.01 0.75 -16.71
C LEU A 10 -8.02 1.77 -15.56
N PHE A 11 -7.29 2.87 -15.69
CA PHE A 11 -7.26 3.92 -14.69
C PHE A 11 -8.62 4.58 -14.52
N LYS A 12 -9.27 4.96 -15.63
CA LYS A 12 -10.63 5.51 -15.60
C LYS A 12 -11.61 4.51 -14.97
N ALA A 13 -11.49 3.22 -15.28
CA ALA A 13 -12.32 2.18 -14.69
C ALA A 13 -12.10 2.05 -13.17
N MET A 14 -10.85 2.12 -12.70
CA MET A 14 -10.52 2.07 -11.28
C MET A 14 -11.03 3.29 -10.51
N VAL A 15 -10.95 4.49 -11.11
CA VAL A 15 -11.53 5.71 -10.53
C VAL A 15 -13.05 5.60 -10.47
N ALA A 16 -13.71 5.20 -11.56
CA ALA A 16 -15.16 5.01 -11.59
C ALA A 16 -15.62 3.96 -10.55
N PHE A 17 -14.89 2.86 -10.41
CA PHE A 17 -15.10 1.86 -9.37
C PHE A 17 -14.99 2.46 -7.96
N ALA A 18 -13.93 3.24 -7.69
CA ALA A 18 -13.72 3.86 -6.39
C ALA A 18 -14.88 4.81 -6.02
N MET A 19 -15.34 5.60 -6.99
CA MET A 19 -16.48 6.50 -6.82
C MET A 19 -17.78 5.73 -6.53
N ARG A 20 -18.06 4.65 -7.29
CA ARG A 20 -19.24 3.80 -7.03
C ARG A 20 -19.23 3.20 -5.64
N ARG A 21 -18.06 2.73 -5.20
CA ARG A 21 -17.90 2.11 -3.88
C ARG A 21 -18.02 3.12 -2.74
N TYR A 22 -17.52 4.33 -2.92
CA TYR A 22 -17.57 5.37 -1.89
C TYR A 22 -18.98 5.93 -1.71
N SER A 23 -19.65 6.32 -2.79
CA SER A 23 -20.96 6.95 -2.71
C SER A 23 -22.13 5.97 -2.65
N SER A 24 -21.88 4.65 -2.74
CA SER A 24 -22.89 3.59 -2.95
C SER A 24 -23.84 3.88 -4.12
N LYS A 25 -23.43 4.76 -5.05
CA LYS A 25 -24.16 5.14 -6.25
C LYS A 25 -23.62 4.33 -7.41
N SER A 26 -24.47 3.51 -8.03
CA SER A 26 -24.11 2.67 -9.18
C SER A 26 -23.91 3.44 -10.49
N THR A 27 -24.11 4.75 -10.50
CA THR A 27 -24.28 5.55 -11.71
C THR A 27 -22.98 6.09 -12.31
N THR A 28 -21.86 6.16 -11.56
CA THR A 28 -20.61 6.70 -12.12
C THR A 28 -20.08 5.79 -13.22
N GLN A 29 -20.07 6.25 -14.46
CA GLN A 29 -19.54 5.50 -15.59
C GLN A 29 -18.07 5.85 -15.86
N ILE A 30 -17.38 5.02 -16.65
CA ILE A 30 -16.00 5.27 -17.07
C ILE A 30 -15.90 6.56 -17.90
N SER A 31 -16.93 6.84 -18.71
CA SER A 31 -17.08 8.08 -19.49
C SER A 31 -17.13 9.34 -18.64
N ASN A 32 -17.51 9.22 -17.36
CA ASN A 32 -17.54 10.34 -16.44
C ASN A 32 -16.15 10.68 -15.87
N VAL A 33 -15.12 9.89 -16.16
CA VAL A 33 -13.74 10.15 -15.75
C VAL A 33 -12.95 10.72 -16.92
N LEU A 34 -12.69 12.02 -16.86
CA LEU A 34 -11.97 12.76 -17.88
C LEU A 34 -10.50 12.87 -17.48
N LEU A 35 -9.59 12.48 -18.38
CA LEU A 35 -8.16 12.69 -18.26
C LEU A 35 -7.78 13.95 -19.04
N CYS A 36 -6.99 14.82 -18.43
CA CYS A 36 -6.54 16.09 -19.00
C CYS A 36 -5.02 16.21 -18.91
N ASN A 37 -4.40 16.72 -19.98
CA ASN A 37 -2.98 17.06 -20.01
C ASN A 37 -2.04 15.89 -19.66
N VAL A 38 -2.21 14.76 -20.36
CA VAL A 38 -1.33 13.58 -20.26
C VAL A 38 0.03 13.92 -20.86
N THR A 39 1.09 13.70 -20.08
CA THR A 39 2.49 13.95 -20.46
C THR A 39 3.26 12.64 -20.65
N ASP A 40 4.38 12.69 -21.37
CA ASP A 40 5.25 11.52 -21.61
C ASP A 40 5.82 10.90 -20.33
N ARG A 41 5.96 11.70 -19.26
CA ARG A 41 6.38 11.22 -17.92
C ARG A 41 5.22 10.61 -17.11
N VAL A 42 4.05 10.40 -17.74
CA VAL A 42 2.84 9.85 -17.11
C VAL A 42 2.38 10.71 -15.93
N SER A 43 2.13 11.98 -16.22
CA SER A 43 1.47 12.92 -15.32
C SER A 43 0.26 13.50 -16.04
N PHE A 44 -0.88 13.53 -15.35
CA PHE A 44 -2.14 14.07 -15.85
C PHE A 44 -3.03 14.54 -14.69
N TRP A 45 -3.98 15.39 -15.01
CA TRP A 45 -5.08 15.74 -14.12
C TRP A 45 -6.29 14.89 -14.51
N PHE A 46 -7.16 14.58 -13.56
CA PHE A 46 -8.42 13.93 -13.86
C PHE A 46 -9.57 14.62 -13.14
N VAL A 47 -10.74 14.55 -13.78
CA VAL A 47 -11.98 15.13 -13.27
C VAL A 47 -13.07 14.06 -13.33
N VAL A 48 -13.88 14.00 -12.28
CA VAL A 48 -15.05 13.11 -12.23
C VAL A 48 -16.31 13.96 -12.37
N THR A 49 -17.15 13.60 -13.34
CA THR A 49 -18.44 14.23 -13.57
C THR A 49 -19.59 13.34 -13.08
N ASP A 50 -20.77 13.92 -12.90
CA ASP A 50 -21.98 13.16 -12.58
C ASP A 50 -23.07 13.49 -13.59
N SER A 51 -23.15 12.70 -14.66
CA SER A 51 -24.17 12.84 -15.71
C SER A 51 -25.59 12.59 -15.19
N SER A 52 -25.79 12.10 -13.96
CA SER A 52 -27.11 11.90 -13.36
C SER A 52 -27.65 13.12 -12.61
N LYS A 53 -26.84 14.15 -12.40
CA LYS A 53 -27.22 15.40 -11.73
C LYS A 53 -26.98 16.61 -12.61
N ASN A 54 -27.72 17.71 -12.39
CA ASN A 54 -27.42 19.03 -12.97
C ASN A 54 -26.09 19.64 -12.49
N VAL A 55 -25.28 18.88 -11.75
CA VAL A 55 -23.96 19.28 -11.25
C VAL A 55 -22.93 18.70 -12.22
N THR A 56 -22.24 19.58 -12.94
CA THR A 56 -21.30 19.18 -14.01
C THR A 56 -20.08 18.43 -13.48
N THR A 57 -19.71 18.62 -12.21
CA THR A 57 -18.46 18.09 -11.62
C THR A 57 -18.64 17.66 -10.17
N VAL A 58 -18.14 16.48 -9.82
CA VAL A 58 -18.15 15.98 -8.43
C VAL A 58 -17.15 16.80 -7.59
N PRO A 59 -17.48 17.20 -6.35
CA PRO A 59 -16.56 17.91 -5.48
C PRO A 59 -15.24 17.14 -5.27
N GLY A 60 -14.12 17.86 -5.32
CA GLY A 60 -12.79 17.25 -5.19
C GLY A 60 -12.58 16.52 -3.86
N SER A 61 -13.24 16.96 -2.77
CA SER A 61 -13.19 16.29 -1.46
C SER A 61 -13.85 14.91 -1.47
N GLU A 62 -14.94 14.72 -2.21
CA GLU A 62 -15.58 13.42 -2.39
C GLU A 62 -14.71 12.48 -3.22
N VAL A 63 -14.11 13.00 -4.29
CA VAL A 63 -13.16 12.25 -5.13
C VAL A 63 -11.94 11.84 -4.31
N GLU A 64 -11.37 12.76 -3.54
CA GLU A 64 -10.25 12.49 -2.64
C GLU A 64 -10.59 11.38 -1.63
N ALA A 65 -11.74 11.48 -0.96
CA ALA A 65 -12.17 10.47 -0.01
C ALA A 65 -12.39 9.10 -0.67
N ALA A 66 -12.96 9.06 -1.88
CA ALA A 66 -13.17 7.84 -2.63
C ALA A 66 -11.86 7.16 -3.04
N ILE A 67 -10.90 7.94 -3.55
CA ILE A 67 -9.56 7.45 -3.91
C ILE A 67 -8.81 6.99 -2.66
N ARG A 68 -8.86 7.75 -1.57
CA ARG A 68 -8.24 7.41 -0.29
C ARG A 68 -8.75 6.07 0.25
N MET A 69 -10.06 5.85 0.21
CA MET A 69 -10.69 4.60 0.65
C MET A 69 -10.27 3.39 -0.20
N ASN A 70 -9.99 3.59 -1.49
CA ASN A 70 -9.69 2.53 -2.44
C ASN A 70 -8.20 2.47 -2.84
N ARG A 71 -7.33 3.23 -2.18
CA ARG A 71 -5.93 3.46 -2.57
C ARG A 71 -5.14 2.17 -2.75
N ASN A 72 -5.25 1.25 -1.78
CA ASN A 72 -4.58 -0.05 -1.85
C ASN A 72 -5.02 -0.87 -3.08
N ARG A 73 -6.32 -0.86 -3.41
CA ARG A 73 -6.85 -1.62 -4.54
C ARG A 73 -6.43 -1.02 -5.88
N ILE A 74 -6.40 0.31 -5.98
CA ILE A 74 -5.90 1.03 -7.15
C ILE A 74 -4.41 0.71 -7.36
N ASN A 75 -3.59 0.88 -6.33
CA ASN A 75 -2.17 0.54 -6.36
C ASN A 75 -1.93 -0.90 -6.83
N ASN A 76 -2.65 -1.87 -6.26
CA ASN A 76 -2.50 -3.28 -6.61
C ASN A 76 -2.93 -3.59 -8.06
N ALA A 77 -3.94 -2.89 -8.59
CA ALA A 77 -4.35 -3.06 -10.00
C ALA A 77 -3.25 -2.65 -10.98
N PHE A 78 -2.41 -1.67 -10.60
CA PHE A 78 -1.29 -1.19 -11.41
C PHE A 78 0.06 -1.78 -11.00
N LEU A 79 0.10 -2.66 -9.99
CA LEU A 79 1.33 -3.14 -9.36
C LEU A 79 2.26 -1.98 -8.91
N LEU A 80 1.67 -0.87 -8.47
CA LEU A 80 2.35 0.32 -7.99
C LEU A 80 2.19 0.46 -6.47
N THR A 81 3.00 1.33 -5.88
CA THR A 81 2.97 1.65 -4.45
C THR A 81 2.59 3.11 -4.27
N ASP A 82 2.30 3.54 -3.04
CA ASP A 82 2.00 4.95 -2.74
C ASP A 82 3.15 5.92 -3.11
N LYS A 83 4.38 5.40 -3.24
CA LYS A 83 5.54 6.19 -3.67
C LYS A 83 5.62 6.34 -5.19
N THR A 84 5.14 5.35 -5.94
CA THR A 84 5.22 5.33 -7.42
C THR A 84 3.93 5.81 -8.09
N LEU A 85 2.78 5.64 -7.44
CA LEU A 85 1.50 6.23 -7.84
C LEU A 85 1.06 7.26 -6.81
N GLN A 86 1.38 8.52 -7.09
CA GLN A 86 1.12 9.65 -6.20
C GLN A 86 -0.10 10.45 -6.65
N PHE A 87 -0.95 10.79 -5.69
CA PHE A 87 -2.01 11.78 -5.86
C PHE A 87 -1.60 13.02 -5.06
N LEU A 88 -1.27 14.13 -5.74
CA LEU A 88 -0.61 15.30 -5.13
C LEU A 88 -1.38 15.94 -3.96
N LYS A 89 -2.71 15.83 -3.94
CA LYS A 89 -3.56 16.37 -2.86
C LYS A 89 -4.02 15.33 -1.84
N ILE A 90 -3.72 14.05 -2.06
CA ILE A 90 -4.21 12.94 -1.21
C ILE A 90 -3.02 12.31 -0.51
N THR A 91 -2.87 12.63 0.78
CA THR A 91 -1.82 12.07 1.63
C THR A 91 -1.88 10.54 1.61
N SER A 92 -0.73 9.89 1.48
CA SER A 92 -0.62 8.43 1.48
C SER A 92 -1.25 7.84 2.74
N THR A 93 -2.04 6.77 2.56
CA THR A 93 -2.73 6.07 3.65
C THR A 93 -1.89 4.96 4.25
N LEU A 94 -0.56 4.99 4.06
CA LEU A 94 0.32 3.97 4.59
C LEU A 94 0.13 3.89 6.11
N SER A 95 -0.57 2.83 6.55
CA SER A 95 -0.41 2.31 7.89
C SER A 95 1.10 2.17 8.13
N PRO A 96 1.60 2.56 9.31
CA PRO A 96 3.01 2.46 9.61
C PRO A 96 3.50 1.03 9.30
N PRO A 97 4.76 0.86 8.85
CA PRO A 97 5.33 -0.45 8.63
C PRO A 97 4.97 -1.36 9.80
N VAL A 98 4.49 -2.57 9.51
CA VAL A 98 4.16 -3.53 10.57
C VAL A 98 5.46 -3.81 11.33
N GLU A 99 5.56 -3.20 12.52
CA GLU A 99 6.70 -3.46 13.39
C GLU A 99 6.60 -4.93 13.83
N PRO A 100 7.70 -5.69 13.76
CA PRO A 100 7.70 -7.06 14.23
C PRO A 100 7.27 -7.09 15.70
N SER A 101 6.40 -8.03 16.05
CA SER A 101 5.85 -8.16 17.41
C SER A 101 6.92 -8.38 18.49
N THR A 102 8.13 -8.76 18.08
CA THR A 102 9.29 -8.92 18.96
C THR A 102 10.51 -8.21 18.35
N PRO A 103 11.27 -7.44 19.16
CA PRO A 103 12.52 -6.83 18.71
C PRO A 103 13.54 -7.91 18.30
N VAL A 104 14.17 -7.74 17.14
CA VAL A 104 15.19 -8.68 16.60
C VAL A 104 16.33 -8.93 17.59
N TRP A 105 16.77 -7.89 18.31
CA TRP A 105 17.84 -8.00 19.30
C TRP A 105 17.49 -8.96 20.45
N LEU A 106 16.21 -9.07 20.83
CA LEU A 106 15.76 -10.01 21.88
C LEU A 106 15.97 -11.47 21.45
N ILE A 107 15.75 -11.77 20.16
CA ILE A 107 15.98 -13.10 19.57
C ILE A 107 17.47 -13.42 19.61
N VAL A 108 18.32 -12.48 19.18
CA VAL A 108 19.77 -12.65 19.19
C VAL A 108 20.30 -12.86 20.61
N PHE A 109 19.81 -12.08 21.58
CA PHE A 109 20.16 -12.22 22.99
C PHE A 109 19.82 -13.61 23.53
N GLY A 110 18.61 -14.12 23.25
CA GLY A 110 18.19 -15.45 23.71
C GLY A 110 19.06 -16.59 23.16
N VAL A 111 19.42 -16.53 21.88
CA VAL A 111 20.29 -17.54 21.25
C VAL A 111 21.69 -17.53 21.87
N VAL A 112 22.29 -16.34 22.03
CA VAL A 112 23.63 -16.20 22.61
C VAL A 112 23.66 -16.68 24.06
N LEU A 113 22.65 -16.34 24.86
CA LEU A 113 22.56 -16.76 26.25
C LEU A 113 22.45 -18.29 26.38
N CYS A 114 21.63 -18.94 25.54
CA CYS A 114 21.54 -20.40 25.50
C CYS A 114 22.87 -21.07 25.15
N LEU A 115 23.61 -20.55 24.16
CA LEU A 115 24.92 -21.09 23.78
C LEU A 115 25.95 -20.95 24.90
N ILE A 116 25.98 -19.80 25.59
CA ILE A 116 26.88 -19.57 26.72
C ILE A 116 26.57 -20.54 27.86
N VAL A 117 25.30 -20.69 28.24
CA VAL A 117 24.88 -21.61 29.30
C VAL A 117 25.24 -23.06 28.94
N ALA A 118 24.95 -23.50 27.71
CA ALA A 118 25.32 -24.82 27.23
C ALA A 118 26.84 -25.05 27.27
N GLY A 119 27.63 -24.06 26.87
CA GLY A 119 29.09 -24.10 26.94
C GLY A 119 29.61 -24.21 28.37
N ILE A 120 29.06 -23.46 29.31
CA ILE A 120 29.43 -23.52 30.74
C ILE A 120 29.11 -24.90 31.31
N VAL A 121 27.90 -25.41 31.08
CA VAL A 121 27.48 -26.74 31.56
C VAL A 121 28.39 -27.83 31.00
N PHE A 122 28.69 -27.78 29.70
CA PHE A 122 29.58 -28.72 29.05
C PHE A 122 30.99 -28.72 29.67
N LEU A 123 31.56 -27.53 29.93
CA LEU A 123 32.88 -27.39 30.55
C LEU A 123 32.90 -27.92 31.98
N VAL A 124 31.87 -27.63 32.79
CA VAL A 124 31.77 -28.11 34.18
C VAL A 124 31.66 -29.63 34.22
N VAL A 125 30.77 -30.22 33.42
CA VAL A 125 30.59 -31.68 33.37
C VAL A 125 31.86 -32.37 32.89
N SER A 126 32.48 -31.85 31.83
CA SER A 126 33.74 -32.38 31.31
C SER A 126 34.87 -32.29 32.34
N GLY A 127 34.98 -31.18 33.07
CA GLY A 127 35.97 -31.01 34.14
C GLY A 127 35.80 -32.03 35.26
N ILE A 128 34.57 -32.24 35.73
CA ILE A 128 34.27 -33.24 36.78
C ILE A 128 34.56 -34.66 36.28
N GLN A 129 34.16 -35.00 35.05
CA GLN A 129 34.42 -36.34 34.49
C GLN A 129 35.92 -36.61 34.32
N LYS A 130 36.70 -35.60 33.90
CA LYS A 130 38.14 -35.73 33.69
C LYS A 130 38.94 -35.84 34.99
N HIS A 131 38.40 -35.33 36.10
CA HIS A 131 39.00 -35.46 37.44
C HIS A 131 38.60 -36.78 38.14
N LYS A 132 37.55 -37.47 37.67
CA LYS A 132 37.11 -38.77 38.19
C LYS A 132 37.74 -39.98 37.47
N LYS A 133 38.41 -39.77 36.34
CA LYS A 133 39.27 -40.76 35.67
C LYS A 133 40.71 -40.54 36.09
#